data_AF-A0A2K4ZHW3-F1
#
_entry.id   AF-A0A2K4ZHW3-F1
#
_cell.length_a   1.000
_cell.length_b   1.000
_cell.length_c   1.000
_cell.angle_alpha   90.00
_cell.angle_beta   90.00
_cell.angle_gamma   90.00
#
_symmetry.space_group_name_H-M   'P 1'
#
loop_
_entity.id
_entity.type
_entity.pdbx_description
1 polymer ?
#
loop_
_entity_poly.entity_id
_entity_poly.type
_entity_poly.pdbx_seq_one_letter_code
_entity_poly.pdbx_strand_id
1 'polypeptide(L)'
;MKKQLLYLIPVFVLMTAFILLPSRTSSLYLRIYFEEIAGDHCTLYYSTDAMDVFCLGQHQTSEIDYDRKMVEFNLDPSLDGHITGLRLDFPNTEQLLCIDSVTVSSGGVIKHQYSPCDFFADENIASLHNISGISSVPSRARVYIATSPEESYLIFSDALCRQITDSYSHYRLTKAAFCVFLLACFLLARKKIFRAE
;
A
#
# COMPACT_ATOMS: atom_id res chain seq x y z
N MET A 1 -10.37 -22.00 42.79
CA MET A 1 -9.54 -21.11 41.94
C MET A 1 -8.66 -21.84 40.92
N LYS A 2 -7.92 -22.92 41.27
CA LYS A 2 -6.98 -23.60 40.35
C LYS A 2 -7.56 -24.11 39.01
N LYS A 3 -8.81 -24.61 38.99
CA LYS A 3 -9.46 -25.11 37.75
C LYS A 3 -9.81 -24.02 36.74
N GLN A 4 -10.04 -22.78 37.17
CA GLN A 4 -10.40 -21.68 36.25
C GLN A 4 -9.20 -21.15 35.46
N LEU A 5 -7.99 -21.22 36.05
CA LEU A 5 -6.76 -20.83 35.38
C LEU A 5 -6.38 -21.82 34.27
N LEU A 6 -6.71 -23.10 34.45
CA LEU A 6 -6.36 -24.17 33.53
C LEU A 6 -7.03 -24.03 32.15
N TYR A 7 -8.25 -23.48 32.09
CA TYR A 7 -8.98 -23.27 30.82
C TYR A 7 -8.61 -21.96 30.12
N LEU A 8 -8.01 -21.01 30.82
CA LEU A 8 -7.54 -19.74 30.22
C LEU A 8 -6.27 -19.93 29.40
N ILE A 9 -5.41 -20.88 29.79
CA ILE A 9 -4.15 -21.18 29.11
C ILE A 9 -4.38 -21.59 27.64
N PRO A 10 -5.21 -22.61 27.31
CA PRO A 10 -5.42 -23.01 25.91
C PRO A 10 -6.13 -21.92 25.08
N VAL A 11 -7.03 -21.13 25.69
CA VAL A 11 -7.67 -19.99 25.01
C VAL A 11 -6.65 -18.90 24.70
N PHE A 12 -5.76 -18.59 25.65
CA PHE A 12 -4.68 -17.64 25.43
C PHE A 12 -3.75 -18.13 24.32
N VAL A 13 -3.34 -19.40 24.34
CA VAL A 13 -2.52 -20.01 23.28
C VAL A 13 -3.20 -19.93 21.91
N LEU A 14 -4.50 -20.19 21.82
CA LEU A 14 -5.27 -20.06 20.56
C LEU A 14 -5.38 -18.61 20.07
N MET A 15 -5.60 -17.66 20.98
CA MET A 15 -5.64 -16.23 20.65
C MET A 15 -4.27 -15.72 20.21
N THR A 16 -3.21 -16.10 20.92
CA THR A 16 -1.83 -15.77 20.57
C THR A 16 -1.46 -16.40 19.23
N ALA A 17 -1.83 -17.66 18.98
CA ALA A 17 -1.65 -18.29 17.68
C ALA A 17 -2.44 -17.57 16.58
N PHE A 18 -3.69 -17.17 16.81
CA PHE A 18 -4.49 -16.44 15.81
C PHE A 18 -3.94 -15.05 15.47
N ILE A 19 -3.39 -14.34 16.46
CA ILE A 19 -2.75 -13.02 16.30
C ILE A 19 -1.39 -13.16 15.59
N LEU A 20 -0.59 -14.15 16.00
CA LEU A 20 0.78 -14.33 15.49
C LEU A 20 0.81 -15.07 14.15
N LEU A 21 -0.13 -15.97 13.89
CA LEU A 21 -0.22 -16.66 12.61
C LEU A 21 -0.60 -15.63 11.53
N PRO A 22 0.25 -15.49 10.49
CA PRO A 22 -0.08 -14.64 9.36
C PRO A 22 -1.31 -15.22 8.68
N SER A 23 -2.46 -14.54 8.85
CA SER A 23 -3.50 -14.65 7.83
C SER A 23 -3.00 -13.86 6.63
N ARG A 24 -3.32 -14.30 5.41
CA ARG A 24 -3.03 -13.52 4.21
C ARG A 24 -3.50 -12.08 4.45
N THR A 25 -2.54 -11.16 4.51
CA THR A 25 -2.79 -9.73 4.52
C THR A 25 -3.66 -9.41 3.30
N SER A 26 -4.46 -8.36 3.37
CA SER A 26 -5.20 -7.94 2.19
C SER A 26 -4.24 -7.34 1.18
N SER A 27 -4.36 -7.70 -0.10
CA SER A 27 -3.50 -7.13 -1.13
C SER A 27 -3.63 -5.61 -1.18
N LEU A 28 -2.55 -4.95 -1.58
CA LEU A 28 -2.53 -3.50 -1.76
C LEU A 28 -2.76 -3.17 -3.22
N TYR A 29 -3.80 -2.37 -3.46
CA TYR A 29 -4.14 -1.88 -4.77
C TYR A 29 -3.65 -0.43 -4.91
N LEU A 30 -2.69 -0.22 -5.80
CA LEU A 30 -2.24 1.10 -6.22
C LEU A 30 -2.95 1.45 -7.54
N ARG A 31 -3.79 2.48 -7.52
CA ARG A 31 -4.49 2.96 -8.73
C ARG A 31 -4.02 4.35 -9.07
N ILE A 32 -3.66 4.55 -10.33
CA ILE A 32 -3.24 5.85 -10.85
C ILE A 32 -4.24 6.25 -11.93
N TYR A 33 -4.85 7.41 -11.75
CA TYR A 33 -5.84 7.97 -12.67
C TYR A 33 -5.20 9.05 -13.54
N PHE A 34 -5.51 9.01 -14.82
CA PHE A 34 -4.98 9.89 -15.84
C PHE A 34 -6.09 10.71 -16.50
N GLU A 35 -5.80 11.95 -16.89
CA GLU A 35 -6.70 12.71 -17.77
C GLU A 35 -6.48 12.33 -19.24
N GLU A 36 -5.22 12.14 -19.63
CA GLU A 36 -4.79 11.69 -20.95
C GLU A 36 -3.63 10.71 -20.77
N ILE A 37 -3.69 9.57 -21.48
CA ILE A 37 -2.64 8.55 -21.50
C ILE A 37 -2.65 7.81 -22.83
N ALA A 38 -1.46 7.47 -23.33
CA ALA A 38 -1.25 6.70 -24.56
C ALA A 38 -0.48 5.41 -24.28
N GLY A 39 -0.71 4.40 -25.13
CA GLY A 39 -0.11 3.06 -25.04
C GLY A 39 -0.96 2.07 -24.24
N ASP A 40 -0.58 0.79 -24.23
CA ASP A 40 -1.49 -0.29 -23.83
C ASP A 40 -1.32 -0.77 -22.37
N HIS A 41 -0.12 -0.62 -21.81
CA HIS A 41 0.25 -1.18 -20.51
C HIS A 41 1.24 -0.30 -19.76
N CYS A 42 1.16 -0.31 -18.43
CA CYS A 42 2.20 0.27 -17.57
C CYS A 42 2.83 -0.84 -16.72
N THR A 43 4.09 -0.67 -16.36
CA THR A 43 4.82 -1.64 -15.53
C THR A 43 5.28 -0.99 -14.24
N LEU A 44 4.93 -1.59 -13.11
CA LEU A 44 5.41 -1.21 -11.79
C LEU A 44 6.55 -2.15 -11.39
N TYR A 45 7.74 -1.61 -11.25
CA TYR A 45 8.87 -2.26 -10.61
C TYR A 45 8.89 -1.92 -9.12
N TYR A 46 9.34 -2.87 -8.30
CA TYR A 46 9.47 -2.66 -6.86
C TYR A 46 10.77 -3.30 -6.34
N SER A 47 11.39 -2.64 -5.36
CA SER A 47 12.52 -3.17 -4.60
C SER A 47 12.06 -3.55 -3.19
N THR A 48 12.82 -4.44 -2.55
CA THR A 48 12.52 -4.94 -1.21
C THR A 48 13.75 -4.93 -0.31
N ASP A 49 13.55 -5.08 1.00
CA ASP A 49 14.65 -5.26 1.96
C ASP A 49 15.61 -6.42 1.60
N ALA A 50 15.12 -7.48 0.96
CA ALA A 50 15.93 -8.59 0.48
C ALA A 50 16.64 -8.31 -0.87
N MET A 51 16.08 -7.45 -1.70
CA MET A 51 16.59 -7.07 -3.02
C MET A 51 16.36 -5.58 -3.25
N ASP A 52 17.36 -4.79 -2.88
CA ASP A 52 17.31 -3.32 -2.91
C ASP A 52 17.67 -2.74 -4.27
N VAL A 53 17.21 -3.38 -5.35
CA VAL A 53 17.46 -2.96 -6.74
C VAL A 53 16.23 -3.28 -7.58
N PHE A 54 15.82 -2.36 -8.45
CA PHE A 54 14.79 -2.65 -9.46
C PHE A 54 15.32 -3.69 -10.44
N CYS A 55 14.64 -4.82 -10.53
CA CYS A 55 15.04 -5.91 -11.41
C CYS A 55 13.87 -6.44 -12.24
N LEU A 56 14.20 -7.08 -13.37
CA LEU A 56 13.21 -7.69 -14.27
C LEU A 56 12.40 -8.81 -13.61
N GLY A 57 12.85 -9.37 -12.48
CA GLY A 57 12.10 -10.39 -11.75
C GLY A 57 11.04 -9.85 -10.78
N GLN A 58 11.11 -8.55 -10.43
CA GLN A 58 10.26 -7.90 -9.42
C GLN A 58 9.48 -6.76 -10.07
N HIS A 59 8.52 -7.14 -10.90
CA HIS A 59 7.64 -6.19 -11.57
C HIS A 59 6.23 -6.74 -11.71
N GLN A 60 5.31 -5.82 -11.94
CA GLN A 60 3.94 -6.11 -12.29
C GLN A 60 3.54 -5.23 -13.46
N THR A 61 3.18 -5.85 -14.58
CA THR A 61 2.59 -5.15 -15.72
C THR A 61 1.08 -5.22 -15.61
N SER A 62 0.41 -4.10 -15.90
CA SER A 62 -1.03 -3.99 -15.89
C SER A 62 -1.51 -3.23 -17.12
N GLU A 63 -2.65 -3.64 -17.66
CA GLU A 63 -3.29 -3.01 -18.80
C GLU A 63 -3.94 -1.68 -18.39
N ILE A 64 -3.97 -0.74 -19.32
CA ILE A 64 -4.62 0.55 -19.10
C ILE A 64 -6.13 0.39 -19.33
N ASP A 65 -6.92 0.74 -18.32
CA ASP A 65 -8.37 0.87 -18.43
C ASP A 65 -8.68 2.24 -19.04
N TYR A 66 -8.94 2.29 -20.35
CA TYR A 66 -9.25 3.54 -21.05
C TYR A 66 -10.63 4.11 -20.70
N ASP A 67 -11.59 3.27 -20.30
CA ASP A 67 -12.93 3.74 -19.93
C ASP A 67 -12.88 4.56 -18.64
N ARG A 68 -12.05 4.09 -17.68
CA ARG A 68 -11.83 4.77 -16.40
C ARG A 68 -10.59 5.66 -16.39
N LYS A 69 -9.82 5.66 -17.48
CA LYS A 69 -8.51 6.31 -17.62
C LYS A 69 -7.59 6.03 -16.43
N MET A 70 -7.38 4.75 -16.10
CA MET A 70 -6.56 4.37 -14.96
C MET A 70 -5.74 3.12 -15.20
N VAL A 71 -4.71 2.94 -14.38
CA VAL A 71 -4.01 1.66 -14.23
C VAL A 71 -4.09 1.20 -12.77
N GLU A 72 -4.27 -0.10 -12.56
CA GLU A 72 -4.30 -0.73 -11.25
C GLU A 72 -3.16 -1.73 -11.11
N PHE A 73 -2.37 -1.61 -10.04
CA PHE A 73 -1.39 -2.59 -9.63
C PHE A 73 -1.84 -3.26 -8.35
N ASN A 74 -1.77 -4.58 -8.31
CA ASN A 74 -2.16 -5.41 -7.17
C ASN A 74 -0.92 -6.06 -6.57
N LEU A 75 -0.39 -5.43 -5.52
CA LEU A 75 0.80 -5.88 -4.82
C LEU A 75 0.45 -6.99 -3.83
N ASP A 76 1.22 -8.09 -3.91
CA ASP A 76 0.97 -9.29 -3.11
C ASP A 76 1.13 -8.97 -1.61
N PRO A 77 0.26 -9.54 -0.75
CA PRO A 77 0.36 -9.34 0.68
C PRO A 77 1.70 -9.78 1.31
N SER A 78 2.49 -10.62 0.65
CA SER A 78 3.84 -10.99 1.08
C SER A 78 4.83 -9.83 1.05
N LEU A 79 4.51 -8.74 0.37
CA LEU A 79 5.34 -7.54 0.27
C LEU A 79 5.08 -6.53 1.41
N ASP A 80 4.13 -6.81 2.31
CA ASP A 80 3.80 -5.95 3.46
C ASP A 80 5.04 -5.67 4.33
N GLY A 81 5.37 -4.39 4.48
CA GLY A 81 6.54 -3.93 5.24
C GLY A 81 7.91 -4.24 4.62
N HIS A 82 7.94 -4.84 3.42
CA HIS A 82 9.17 -5.22 2.73
C HIS A 82 9.51 -4.31 1.55
N ILE A 83 8.55 -3.56 1.01
CA ILE A 83 8.78 -2.64 -0.13
C ILE A 83 9.66 -1.49 0.32
N THR A 84 10.84 -1.34 -0.30
CA THR A 84 11.77 -0.24 -0.04
C THR A 84 11.68 0.86 -1.09
N GLY A 85 11.25 0.51 -2.31
CA GLY A 85 11.17 1.45 -3.42
C GLY A 85 10.18 0.98 -4.48
N LEU A 86 9.66 1.94 -5.24
CA LEU A 86 8.72 1.72 -6.34
C LEU A 86 9.17 2.55 -7.54
N ARG A 87 9.06 1.98 -8.74
CA ARG A 87 9.34 2.64 -10.02
C ARG A 87 8.22 2.32 -11.02
N LEU A 88 7.62 3.34 -11.61
CA LEU A 88 6.60 3.21 -12.64
C LEU A 88 7.21 3.45 -14.01
N ASP A 89 7.04 2.49 -14.91
CA ASP A 89 7.42 2.59 -16.31
C ASP A 89 6.16 2.71 -17.17
N PHE A 90 6.17 3.70 -18.05
CA PHE A 90 5.11 3.97 -19.01
C PHE A 90 5.43 3.33 -20.37
N PRO A 91 4.44 3.23 -21.27
CA PRO A 91 4.68 2.90 -22.66
C PRO A 91 5.81 3.74 -23.25
N ASN A 92 6.68 3.10 -24.05
CA ASN A 92 7.85 3.72 -24.66
C ASN A 92 7.46 4.64 -25.83
N THR A 93 6.79 5.74 -25.50
CA THR A 93 6.25 6.73 -26.43
C THR A 93 6.32 8.11 -25.79
N GLU A 94 6.58 9.14 -26.59
CA GLU A 94 6.44 10.52 -26.15
C GLU A 94 4.98 10.82 -25.80
N GLN A 95 4.75 11.23 -24.55
CA GLN A 95 3.40 11.59 -24.10
C GLN A 95 3.45 12.61 -22.98
N LEU A 96 2.42 13.47 -22.97
CA LEU A 96 2.14 14.35 -21.84
C LEU A 96 1.18 13.61 -20.91
N LEU A 97 1.70 13.12 -19.80
CA LEU A 97 0.91 12.48 -18.75
C LEU A 97 0.27 13.56 -17.88
N CYS A 98 -1.04 13.47 -17.68
CA CYS A 98 -1.72 14.23 -16.65
C CYS A 98 -2.24 13.27 -15.59
N ILE A 99 -1.61 13.27 -14.42
CA ILE A 99 -2.06 12.44 -13.29
C ILE A 99 -3.09 13.25 -12.51
N ASP A 100 -4.32 12.74 -12.46
CA ASP A 100 -5.44 13.37 -11.75
C ASP A 100 -5.42 12.99 -10.27
N SER A 101 -5.26 11.71 -9.98
CA SER A 101 -5.14 11.23 -8.60
C SER A 101 -4.46 9.87 -8.51
N VAL A 102 -3.89 9.59 -7.35
CA VAL A 102 -3.42 8.25 -7.00
C VAL A 102 -4.15 7.78 -5.77
N THR A 103 -4.73 6.58 -5.82
CA THR A 103 -5.41 5.99 -4.68
C THR A 103 -4.76 4.68 -4.29
N VAL A 104 -4.50 4.54 -3.00
CA VAL A 104 -4.00 3.31 -2.40
C VAL A 104 -5.11 2.72 -1.54
N SER A 105 -5.42 1.44 -1.75
CA SER A 105 -6.38 0.74 -0.92
C SER A 105 -5.93 -0.67 -0.59
N SER A 106 -6.02 -1.05 0.67
CA SER A 106 -5.95 -2.45 1.09
C SER A 106 -7.36 -3.05 1.21
N GLY A 107 -7.51 -4.35 0.95
CA GLY A 107 -8.79 -5.09 1.00
C GLY A 107 -9.54 -5.13 2.35
N GLY A 108 -9.19 -4.24 3.30
CA GLY A 108 -9.92 -3.94 4.55
C GLY A 108 -10.28 -2.45 4.73
N VAL A 109 -10.23 -1.67 3.66
CA VAL A 109 -10.60 -0.25 3.50
C VAL A 109 -9.84 0.73 4.40
N ILE A 110 -8.64 1.09 3.93
CA ILE A 110 -8.11 2.44 4.08
C ILE A 110 -7.82 2.92 2.67
N LYS A 111 -8.60 3.91 2.19
CA LYS A 111 -8.38 4.55 0.89
C LYS A 111 -7.64 5.86 1.16
N HIS A 112 -6.34 5.88 0.91
CA HIS A 112 -5.59 7.12 0.88
C HIS A 112 -5.54 7.64 -0.56
N GLN A 113 -5.90 8.91 -0.72
CA GLN A 113 -5.74 9.64 -1.97
C GLN A 113 -4.53 10.55 -1.80
N TYR A 114 -3.57 10.39 -2.69
CA TYR A 114 -2.36 11.21 -2.73
C TYR A 114 -2.53 12.30 -3.77
N SER A 115 -2.02 13.49 -3.45
CA SER A 115 -1.91 14.55 -4.45
C SER A 115 -0.84 14.14 -5.45
N PRO A 116 -1.06 14.33 -6.77
CA PRO A 116 0.01 14.14 -7.75
C PRO A 116 1.28 14.90 -7.38
N CYS A 117 1.17 16.11 -6.79
CA CYS A 117 2.33 16.90 -6.37
C CYS A 117 3.21 16.22 -5.33
N ASP A 118 2.65 15.34 -4.48
CA ASP A 118 3.40 14.66 -3.43
C ASP A 118 4.41 13.69 -4.05
N PHE A 119 4.08 13.04 -5.16
CA PHE A 119 5.00 12.16 -5.88
C PHE A 119 6.21 12.91 -6.46
N PHE A 120 6.08 14.22 -6.68
CA PHE A 120 7.05 15.04 -7.41
C PHE A 120 7.70 16.16 -6.61
N ALA A 121 7.49 16.20 -5.30
CA ALA A 121 8.16 17.17 -4.46
C ALA A 121 9.68 16.95 -4.52
N ASP A 122 10.48 18.02 -4.48
CA ASP A 122 11.94 17.94 -4.56
C ASP A 122 12.50 17.02 -3.46
N GLU A 123 11.94 17.05 -2.25
CA GLU A 123 12.31 16.16 -1.15
C GLU A 123 12.09 14.66 -1.45
N ASN A 124 11.22 14.36 -2.41
CA ASN A 124 10.87 13.02 -2.83
C ASN A 124 11.72 12.53 -4.03
N ILE A 125 12.39 13.42 -4.77
CA ILE A 125 13.14 13.06 -5.97
C ILE A 125 14.64 13.38 -5.86
N ALA A 126 15.01 14.42 -5.11
CA ALA A 126 16.30 15.10 -5.27
C ALA A 126 17.52 14.36 -4.68
N SER A 127 17.36 13.33 -3.83
CA SER A 127 18.49 12.75 -3.10
C SER A 127 19.15 11.52 -3.75
N LEU A 128 18.55 10.87 -4.75
CA LEU A 128 19.02 9.56 -5.26
C LEU A 128 19.27 9.45 -6.77
N HIS A 129 18.83 10.40 -7.60
CA HIS A 129 18.79 10.19 -9.06
C HIS A 129 19.55 11.20 -9.93
N ASN A 130 20.40 12.07 -9.37
CA ASN A 130 21.16 13.08 -10.13
C ASN A 130 20.29 13.93 -11.09
N ILE A 131 19.03 14.16 -10.73
CA ILE A 131 18.11 14.97 -11.53
C ILE A 131 18.46 16.45 -11.30
N SER A 132 18.90 17.12 -12.37
CA SER A 132 19.48 18.47 -12.32
C SER A 132 18.48 19.62 -12.16
N GLY A 133 17.17 19.32 -12.09
CA GLY A 133 16.15 20.31 -11.76
C GLY A 133 14.74 19.85 -12.12
N ILE A 134 13.81 20.01 -11.18
CA ILE A 134 12.38 19.86 -11.40
C ILE A 134 11.80 21.27 -11.45
N SER A 135 11.29 21.68 -12.60
CA SER A 135 10.56 22.94 -12.70
C SER A 135 9.15 22.73 -12.16
N SER A 136 8.87 23.19 -10.94
CA SER A 136 7.50 23.24 -10.43
C SER A 136 6.69 24.27 -11.23
N VAL A 137 5.65 23.80 -11.93
CA VAL A 137 4.70 24.64 -12.66
C VAL A 137 3.55 25.00 -11.71
N PRO A 138 3.10 26.26 -11.63
CA PRO A 138 2.11 26.69 -10.65
C PRO A 138 0.75 26.00 -10.81
N SER A 139 0.08 25.81 -9.68
CA SER A 139 -1.03 24.88 -9.50
C SER A 139 -2.27 25.15 -10.36
N ARG A 140 -2.66 24.16 -11.14
CA ARG A 140 -4.03 23.61 -11.05
C ARG A 140 -3.89 22.27 -10.31
N ALA A 141 -4.97 21.67 -9.83
CA ALA A 141 -4.95 20.41 -9.05
C ALA A 141 -4.40 19.18 -9.82
N ARG A 142 -3.63 19.40 -10.89
CA ARG A 142 -3.18 18.44 -11.90
C ARG A 142 -1.69 18.63 -12.08
N VAL A 143 -0.96 17.52 -12.06
CA VAL A 143 0.46 17.51 -12.43
C VAL A 143 0.58 16.96 -13.84
N TYR A 144 1.27 17.73 -14.68
CA TYR A 144 1.60 17.35 -16.04
C TYR A 144 3.07 16.95 -16.11
N ILE A 145 3.35 15.83 -16.77
CA ILE A 145 4.69 15.26 -16.91
C ILE A 145 4.87 14.93 -18.37
N ALA A 146 5.88 15.52 -19.00
CA ALA A 146 6.31 15.06 -20.31
C ALA A 146 7.27 13.90 -20.10
N THR A 147 6.96 12.73 -20.68
CA THR A 147 7.89 11.60 -20.74
C THR A 147 8.42 11.48 -22.15
N SER A 148 9.73 11.25 -22.27
CA SER A 148 10.36 10.87 -23.54
C SER A 148 10.51 9.36 -23.63
N PRO A 149 10.83 8.78 -24.80
CA PRO A 149 11.08 7.35 -24.92
C PRO A 149 12.29 6.92 -24.07
N GLU A 150 13.28 7.82 -23.94
CA GLU A 150 14.50 7.61 -23.16
C GLU A 150 14.26 7.75 -21.64
N GLU A 151 13.26 8.54 -21.23
CA GLU A 151 12.92 8.84 -19.83
C GLU A 151 11.42 8.56 -19.57
N SER A 152 11.01 7.32 -19.88
CA SER A 152 9.62 6.85 -19.77
C SER A 152 9.29 6.28 -18.38
N TYR A 153 9.98 6.71 -17.33
CA TYR A 153 9.80 6.17 -15.99
C TYR A 153 9.75 7.25 -14.89
N LEU A 154 9.10 6.91 -13.79
CA LEU A 154 9.02 7.70 -12.57
C LEU A 154 9.47 6.85 -11.39
N ILE A 155 10.30 7.40 -10.53
CA ILE A 155 10.74 6.73 -9.29
C ILE A 155 10.09 7.43 -8.11
N PHE A 156 9.51 6.64 -7.22
CA PHE A 156 8.88 7.12 -6.01
C PHE A 156 9.89 7.23 -4.87
N SER A 157 9.72 8.24 -4.02
CA SER A 157 10.60 8.44 -2.87
C SER A 157 10.46 7.36 -1.82
N ASP A 158 11.51 7.14 -1.04
CA ASP A 158 11.49 6.24 0.11
C ASP A 158 10.41 6.66 1.13
N ALA A 159 10.23 7.97 1.35
CA ALA A 159 9.24 8.48 2.29
C ALA A 159 7.82 8.16 1.83
N LEU A 160 7.54 8.29 0.55
CA LEU A 160 6.25 7.98 -0.04
C LEU A 160 6.02 6.47 -0.13
N CYS A 161 7.05 5.70 -0.47
CA CYS A 161 7.00 4.24 -0.42
C CYS A 161 6.60 3.76 0.98
N ARG A 162 7.19 4.36 2.03
CA ARG A 162 6.79 4.09 3.42
C ARG A 162 5.32 4.42 3.71
N GLN A 163 4.83 5.56 3.24
CA GLN A 163 3.41 5.92 3.42
C GLN A 163 2.45 4.97 2.69
N ILE A 164 2.85 4.52 1.49
CA ILE A 164 2.10 3.51 0.72
C ILE A 164 2.13 2.17 1.47
N THR A 165 3.26 1.77 2.06
CA THR A 165 3.35 0.57 2.89
C THR A 165 2.56 0.68 4.19
N ASP A 166 2.52 1.84 4.83
CA ASP A 166 1.74 2.07 6.06
C ASP A 166 0.23 1.98 5.81
N SER A 167 -0.20 2.13 4.55
CA SER A 167 -1.59 1.94 4.12
C SER A 167 -2.00 0.46 4.00
N TYR A 168 -1.05 -0.48 4.15
CA TYR A 168 -1.39 -1.88 4.35
C TYR A 168 -2.16 -2.05 5.65
N SER A 169 -3.33 -2.69 5.56
CA SER A 169 -4.09 -3.02 6.76
C SER A 169 -3.34 -4.10 7.54
N HIS A 170 -2.72 -3.71 8.66
CA HIS A 170 -2.14 -4.65 9.61
C HIS A 170 -3.24 -5.40 10.37
N TYR A 171 -3.74 -6.48 9.76
CA TYR A 171 -4.78 -7.35 10.29
C TYR A 171 -4.52 -7.80 11.74
N ARG A 172 -3.26 -7.83 12.19
CA ARG A 172 -2.85 -8.19 13.56
C ARG A 172 -3.48 -7.31 14.64
N LEU A 173 -3.57 -5.99 14.43
CA LEU A 173 -4.18 -5.07 15.39
C LEU A 173 -5.70 -5.28 15.47
N THR A 174 -6.36 -5.43 14.32
CA THR A 174 -7.80 -5.72 14.23
C THR A 174 -8.13 -7.07 14.86
N LYS A 175 -7.31 -8.10 14.61
CA LYS A 175 -7.42 -9.41 15.26
C LYS A 175 -7.26 -9.29 16.77
N ALA A 176 -6.24 -8.58 17.25
CA ALA A 176 -6.04 -8.34 18.67
C ALA A 176 -7.25 -7.62 19.30
N ALA A 177 -7.78 -6.60 18.64
CA ALA A 177 -8.99 -5.89 19.09
C ALA A 177 -10.21 -6.81 19.15
N PHE A 178 -10.40 -7.68 18.14
CA PHE A 178 -11.46 -8.69 18.14
C PHE A 178 -11.29 -9.72 19.26
N CYS A 179 -10.06 -10.19 19.52
CA CYS A 179 -9.76 -11.09 20.62
C CYS A 179 -10.05 -10.44 21.99
N VAL A 180 -9.67 -9.17 22.17
CA VAL A 180 -9.95 -8.39 23.39
C VAL A 180 -11.45 -8.17 23.56
N PHE A 181 -12.17 -7.88 22.48
CA PHE A 181 -13.62 -7.75 22.48
C PHE A 181 -14.31 -9.05 22.92
N LEU A 182 -13.94 -10.19 22.32
CA LEU A 182 -14.47 -11.49 22.72
C LEU A 182 -14.15 -11.85 24.17
N LEU A 183 -12.94 -11.54 24.64
CA LEU A 183 -12.54 -11.74 26.04
C LEU A 183 -13.37 -10.86 26.98
N ALA A 184 -13.60 -9.59 26.63
CA ALA A 184 -14.45 -8.67 27.38
C ALA A 184 -15.91 -9.17 27.43
N CYS A 185 -16.47 -9.60 26.30
CA CYS A 185 -17.79 -10.22 26.23
C CYS A 185 -17.88 -11.47 27.11
N PHE A 186 -16.88 -12.35 27.08
CA PHE A 186 -16.81 -13.54 27.93
C PHE A 186 -16.80 -13.18 29.43
N LEU A 187 -15.97 -12.22 29.84
CA LEU A 187 -15.91 -11.77 31.24
C LEU A 187 -17.20 -11.09 31.71
N LEU A 188 -17.84 -10.29 30.84
CA LEU A 188 -19.12 -9.62 31.12
C LEU A 188 -20.28 -10.61 31.22
N ALA A 189 -20.36 -11.58 30.29
CA ALA A 189 -21.37 -12.64 30.33
C ALA A 189 -21.23 -13.46 31.61
N ARG A 190 -19.99 -13.79 32.01
CA ARG A 190 -19.73 -14.51 33.26
C ARG A 190 -20.14 -13.68 34.48
N LYS A 191 -19.86 -12.38 34.52
CA LYS A 191 -20.32 -11.50 35.61
C LYS A 191 -21.85 -11.41 35.72
N LYS A 192 -22.59 -11.45 34.61
CA LYS A 192 -24.06 -11.46 34.62
C LYS A 192 -24.64 -12.79 35.08
N ILE A 193 -24.00 -13.91 34.75
CA ILE A 193 -24.45 -15.25 35.14
C ILE A 193 -24.18 -15.55 36.64
N PHE A 194 -23.24 -14.85 37.28
CA PHE A 194 -22.96 -14.96 38.73
C PHE A 194 -23.44 -13.76 39.56
N ARG A 195 -24.35 -12.93 39.01
CA ARG A 195 -25.20 -11.99 39.76
C ARG A 195 -26.66 -12.45 39.67
N ALA A 196 -26.90 -13.71 39.99
CA ALA A 196 -28.17 -14.11 40.56
C ALA A 196 -27.84 -14.39 42.03
N GLU A 197 -28.17 -13.40 42.88
CA GLU A 197 -27.97 -13.32 44.34
C GLU A 197 -26.53 -13.07 44.84
#